data_AF-A0A957MW79-F1
#
_entry.id   AF-A0A957MW79-F1
#
_cell.length_a   1.000
_cell.length_b   1.000
_cell.length_c   1.000
_cell.angle_alpha   90.00
_cell.angle_beta   90.00
_cell.angle_gamma   90.00
#
_symmetry.space_group_name_H-M   'P 1'
#
loop_
_entity.id
_entity.type
_entity.pdbx_description
1 polymer ?
#
loop_
_entity_poly.entity_id
_entity_poly.type
_entity_poly.pdbx_seq_one_letter_code
_entity_poly.pdbx_strand_id
1 'polypeptide(L)' 'MLAVTFRFYGNLNDFLPGDRRNTLIEQRMADHAAVKHPIETLGIPHTEVGAILVNRQAVDFAYRL' A
#
# COMPACT_ATOMS: atom_id res chain seq x y z
N MET A 1 13.01 -8.60 -8.11
CA MET A 1 12.12 -7.44 -8.39
C MET A 1 10.70 -7.94 -8.30
N LEU A 2 9.92 -7.43 -7.36
CA LEU A 2 8.56 -7.87 -7.09
C LEU A 2 7.56 -6.88 -7.67
N ALA A 3 6.48 -7.41 -8.26
CA ALA A 3 5.33 -6.62 -8.69
C ALA A 3 4.22 -6.80 -7.65
N VAL A 4 3.80 -5.69 -7.03
CA VAL A 4 2.77 -5.68 -5.99
C VAL A 4 1.66 -4.74 -6.44
N THR A 5 0.42 -5.19 -6.30
CA THR A 5 -0.77 -4.37 -6.59
C THR A 5 -1.38 -3.88 -5.29
N PHE A 6 -1.51 -2.57 -5.15
CA PHE A 6 -2.14 -1.93 -4.01
C PHE A 6 -3.56 -1.51 -4.34
N ARG A 7 -4.44 -1.60 -3.34
CA ARG A 7 -5.76 -0.97 -3.35
C ARG A 7 -5.98 -0.30 -2.00
N PHE A 8 -6.30 0.98 -2.05
CA PHE A 8 -6.59 1.76 -0.85
C PHE A 8 -8.10 1.99 -0.72
N TYR A 9 -8.59 2.01 0.52
CA TYR A 9 -10.01 2.09 0.84
C TYR A 9 -10.28 3.27 1.77
N GLY A 10 -11.52 3.80 1.70
CA GLY A 10 -11.95 4.90 2.57
C GLY A 10 -11.12 6.17 2.39
N ASN A 11 -10.86 6.85 3.51
CA ASN A 11 -10.11 8.11 3.62
C ASN A 11 -8.68 8.02 3.06
N LEU A 12 -8.11 6.82 2.93
CA LEU A 12 -6.78 6.65 2.33
C LEU A 12 -6.74 7.12 0.86
N ASN A 13 -7.89 7.16 0.17
CA ASN A 13 -7.97 7.69 -1.19
C ASN A 13 -7.82 9.22 -1.27
N ASP A 14 -8.00 9.95 -0.17
CA ASP A 14 -7.87 11.41 -0.17
C ASP A 14 -6.42 11.86 -0.35
N PHE A 15 -5.45 11.00 0.02
CA PHE A 15 -4.02 11.19 -0.20
C PHE A 15 -3.58 10.93 -1.65
N LEU A 16 -4.40 10.24 -2.45
CA LEU A 16 -4.03 9.83 -3.79
C LEU A 16 -4.42 10.90 -4.84
N PRO A 17 -3.61 11.04 -5.91
CA PRO A 17 -4.01 11.76 -7.12
C PRO A 17 -5.35 11.24 -7.66
N GLY A 18 -6.16 12.12 -8.26
CA GLY A 18 -7.54 11.80 -8.65
C GLY A 18 -7.69 10.57 -9.55
N ASP A 19 -6.73 10.33 -10.44
CA ASP A 19 -6.65 9.18 -11.34
C ASP A 19 -6.28 7.85 -10.64
N ARG A 20 -5.73 7.93 -9.43
CA ARG A 20 -5.30 6.78 -8.62
C ARG A 20 -6.27 6.45 -7.48
N ARG A 21 -7.33 7.24 -7.31
CA ARG A 21 -8.36 6.99 -6.29
C ARG A 21 -9.23 5.80 -6.68
N ASN A 22 -9.47 4.91 -5.74
CA ASN A 22 -10.34 3.73 -5.88
C ASN A 22 -9.94 2.77 -7.00
N THR A 23 -8.70 2.83 -7.48
CA THR A 23 -8.15 1.96 -8.51
C THR A 23 -7.09 1.01 -7.95
N LEU A 24 -6.64 0.08 -8.78
CA LEU A 24 -5.48 -0.77 -8.50
C LEU A 24 -4.21 -0.05 -8.95
N ILE A 25 -3.21 0.01 -8.09
CA ILE A 25 -1.93 0.65 -8.36
C ILE A 25 -0.85 -0.43 -8.37
N GLU A 26 -0.26 -0.70 -9.53
CA GLU A 26 0.90 -1.59 -9.64
C GLU A 26 2.18 -0.84 -9.28
N GLN A 27 2.95 -1.40 -8.35
CA GLN A 27 4.26 -0.88 -7.98
C GLN A 27 5.30 -1.99 -8.12
N ARG A 28 6.39 -1.67 -8.81
CA ARG A 28 7.59 -2.51 -8.84
C ARG A 28 8.56 -2.05 -7.77
N MET A 29 9.11 -2.99 -7.01
CA MET A 29 10.01 -2.70 -5.90
C MET A 29 11.10 -3.75 -5.75
N ALA A 30 12.12 -3.39 -4.97
CA ALA A 30 13.16 -4.32 -4.55
C ALA A 30 12.56 -5.41 -3.65
N ASP A 31 13.14 -6.59 -3.73
CA ASP A 31 12.71 -7.73 -2.93
C ASP A 31 12.96 -7.43 -1.44
N HIS A 32 12.09 -7.89 -0.54
CA HIS A 32 12.16 -7.69 0.92
C HIS A 32 11.86 -6.29 1.45
N ALA A 33 11.17 -5.45 0.68
CA ALA A 33 10.68 -4.18 1.19
C ALA A 33 9.64 -4.41 2.32
N ALA A 34 9.83 -3.77 3.47
CA ALA A 34 8.77 -3.70 4.47
C ALA A 34 7.55 -2.97 3.88
N VAL A 35 6.34 -3.48 4.13
CA VAL A 35 5.09 -3.00 3.52
C VAL A 35 4.82 -1.51 3.74
N LYS A 36 5.37 -0.92 4.82
CA LYS A 36 5.28 0.51 5.11
C LYS A 36 5.89 1.39 4.01
N HIS A 37 7.05 1.01 3.45
CA HIS A 37 7.79 1.86 2.52
C HIS A 37 7.03 2.13 1.22
N PRO A 38 6.46 1.12 0.53
CA PRO A 38 5.68 1.39 -0.68
C PRO A 38 4.38 2.14 -0.39
N ILE A 39 3.74 1.94 0.77
CA ILE A 39 2.56 2.72 1.18
C ILE A 39 2.91 4.21 1.25
N GLU A 40 4.00 4.55 1.95
CA GLU A 40 4.47 5.94 2.06
C GLU A 40 4.94 6.52 0.72
N THR A 41 5.59 5.70 -0.11
CA THR A 41 6.00 6.09 -1.48
C THR A 41 4.79 6.43 -2.36
N LEU A 42 3.66 5.78 -2.14
CA LEU A 42 2.40 6.08 -2.83
C LEU A 42 1.68 7.32 -2.27
N GLY A 43 2.24 7.97 -1.24
CA GLY A 43 1.76 9.22 -0.67
C GLY A 43 0.86 9.06 0.56
N ILE A 44 0.67 7.83 1.04
CA ILE A 44 -0.20 7.55 2.19
C ILE A 44 0.66 7.47 3.47
N PRO A 45 0.42 8.34 4.46
CA PRO A 45 1.08 8.21 5.76
C PRO A 45 0.69 6.89 6.42
N HIS A 46 1.65 6.07 6.83
CA HIS A 46 1.35 4.78 7.45
C HIS A 46 0.53 4.92 8.74
N THR A 47 0.62 6.06 9.43
CA THR A 47 -0.16 6.37 10.63
C THR A 47 -1.66 6.47 10.38
N GLU A 48 -2.08 6.70 9.14
CA GLU A 48 -3.50 6.75 8.74
C GLU A 48 -4.05 5.37 8.39
N VAL A 49 -3.19 4.37 8.23
CA VAL A 49 -3.58 3.02 7.82
C VAL A 49 -4.00 2.21 9.04
N GLY A 50 -5.30 1.98 9.18
CA GLY A 50 -5.86 1.19 10.28
C GLY A 50 -5.75 -0.33 10.12
N ALA A 51 -5.60 -0.85 8.89
CA ALA A 51 -5.48 -2.28 8.63
C ALA A 51 -4.77 -2.55 7.30
N ILE A 52 -4.03 -3.66 7.23
CA ILE A 52 -3.34 -4.14 6.04
C ILE A 52 -3.80 -5.56 5.74
N LEU A 53 -4.15 -5.81 4.48
CA LEU A 53 -4.47 -7.14 3.98
C LEU A 53 -3.50 -7.49 2.85
N VAL A 54 -2.70 -8.54 3.04
CA VAL A 54 -1.87 -9.12 1.98
C VAL A 54 -2.51 -10.44 1.57
N ASN A 55 -2.91 -10.56 0.30
CA ASN A 55 -3.60 -11.75 -0.21
C ASN A 55 -4.77 -12.21 0.69
N ARG A 56 -5.56 -11.24 1.18
CA ARG A 56 -6.70 -11.42 2.11
C ARG A 56 -6.34 -11.84 3.55
N GLN A 57 -5.06 -11.88 3.90
CA GLN A 57 -4.61 -12.14 5.27
C GLN A 57 -4.24 -10.84 5.97
N ALA A 58 -4.71 -10.67 7.20
CA ALA A 58 -4.36 -9.54 8.04
C ALA A 58 -2.88 -9.61 8.46
N VAL A 59 -2.17 -8.51 8.29
CA VAL A 59 -0.76 -8.38 8.63
C VAL A 59 -0.50 -7.03 9.30
N ASP A 60 0.67 -6.91 9.94
CA ASP A 60 1.16 -5.65 10.48
C ASP A 60 2.21 -5.00 9.57
N PHE A 61 2.77 -3.87 10.00
CA PHE A 61 3.82 -3.16 9.27
C PHE A 61 5.18 -3.88 9.26
N ALA A 62 5.38 -4.93 10.05
CA ALA A 62 6.59 -5.74 10.04
C ALA A 62 6.60 -6.73 8.87
N TYR A 63 5.46 -6.92 8.18
CA TYR A 63 5.36 -7.74 6.98
C TYR A 63 6.32 -7.26 5.88
N ARG A 64 7.04 -8.22 5.27
CA ARG A 64 7.95 -8.00 4.16
C ARG A 64 7.33 -8.51 2.87
N LEU A 65 7.34 -7.67 1.83
CA LEU A 65 6.87 -7.98 0.48
C LEU A 65 7.92 -8.75 -0.31
#